data_AF-A0A523DJV7-F1
#
_entry.id   AF-A0A523DJV7-F1
#
_cell.length_a   1.000
_cell.length_b   1.000
_cell.length_c   1.000
_cell.angle_alpha   90.00
_cell.angle_beta   90.00
_cell.angle_gamma   90.00
#
_symmetry.space_group_name_H-M   'P 1'
#
loop_
_entity.id
_entity.type
_entity.pdbx_description
1 polymer ?
#
loop_
_entity_poly.entity_id
_entity_poly.type
_entity_poly.pdbx_seq_one_letter_code
_entity_poly.pdbx_strand_id
1 'polypeptide(L)'
;MEPVVILITYPAEGDVTAFARALVQHGEAACVSVLGEVQSVYRWEGAIEQAREHQLIVKTTLDMVDALRRRVGDLHPYDTPEFLVLRVAGGEERYLAWIRDATVSGRLTETEGRAQKAEAK
;
A
#
# COMPACT_ATOMS: atom_id res chain seq x y z
N MET A 1 11.27 9.76 -9.70
CA MET A 1 10.54 8.91 -8.73
C MET A 1 11.50 8.39 -7.67
N GLU A 2 11.51 9.03 -6.50
CA GLU A 2 12.30 8.60 -5.33
C GLU A 2 11.61 7.42 -4.64
N PRO A 3 12.26 6.26 -4.41
CA PRO A 3 11.67 5.16 -3.67
C PRO A 3 11.44 5.50 -2.19
N VAL A 4 10.32 5.04 -1.64
CA VAL A 4 9.97 5.17 -0.22
C VAL A 4 9.41 3.85 0.30
N VAL A 5 9.47 3.67 1.62
CA VAL A 5 8.81 2.58 2.33
C VAL A 5 7.64 3.16 3.12
N ILE A 6 6.47 2.56 3.02
CA ILE A 6 5.31 2.89 3.86
C ILE A 6 5.10 1.79 4.89
N LEU A 7 4.91 2.18 6.14
CA LEU A 7 4.40 1.31 7.19
C LEU A 7 2.90 1.54 7.36
N ILE A 8 2.16 0.43 7.35
CA ILE A 8 0.72 0.36 7.58
C ILE A 8 0.47 -0.83 8.51
N THR A 9 -0.48 -0.71 9.44
CA THR A 9 -1.04 -1.85 10.16
C THR A 9 -2.43 -2.17 9.60
N TYR A 10 -2.82 -3.44 9.65
CA TYR A 10 -4.13 -3.91 9.19
C TYR A 10 -4.70 -4.91 10.21
N PRO A 11 -5.99 -4.89 10.57
CA PRO A 11 -6.54 -5.80 11.58
C PRO A 11 -6.38 -7.27 11.19
N ALA A 12 -6.06 -8.12 12.18
CA ALA A 12 -5.78 -9.54 11.96
C ALA A 12 -6.98 -10.34 11.43
N GLU A 13 -8.20 -9.91 11.75
CA GLU A 13 -9.44 -10.51 11.29
C GLU A 13 -9.82 -10.14 9.85
N GLY A 14 -9.18 -9.13 9.28
CA GLY A 14 -9.46 -8.67 7.93
C GLY A 14 -8.70 -9.45 6.85
N ASP A 15 -9.15 -9.33 5.60
CA ASP A 15 -8.43 -9.92 4.45
C ASP A 15 -7.24 -9.04 4.03
N VAL A 16 -6.14 -9.13 4.80
CA VAL A 16 -4.90 -8.40 4.56
C VAL A 16 -4.27 -8.74 3.20
N THR A 17 -4.51 -9.95 2.70
CA THR A 17 -3.98 -10.39 1.40
C THR A 17 -4.72 -9.70 0.27
N ALA A 18 -6.05 -9.62 0.32
CA ALA A 18 -6.83 -8.87 -0.66
C ALA A 18 -6.46 -7.37 -0.65
N PHE A 19 -6.32 -6.77 0.52
CA PHE A 19 -5.87 -5.39 0.67
C PHE A 19 -4.50 -5.17 0.00
N ALA A 20 -3.49 -5.98 0.35
CA ALA A 20 -2.15 -5.88 -0.23
C ALA A 20 -2.15 -6.08 -1.76
N ARG A 21 -2.97 -7.01 -2.28
CA ARG A 21 -3.10 -7.25 -3.72
C ARG A 21 -3.71 -6.05 -4.44
N ALA A 22 -4.73 -5.41 -3.86
CA ALA A 22 -5.36 -4.24 -4.47
C ALA A 22 -4.34 -3.10 -4.68
N LEU A 23 -3.52 -2.80 -3.67
CA LEU A 23 -2.50 -1.75 -3.75
C LEU A 23 -1.45 -2.00 -4.86
N VAL A 24 -1.13 -3.28 -5.12
CA VAL A 24 -0.20 -3.64 -6.20
C VAL A 24 -0.91 -3.64 -7.56
N GLN A 25 -2.14 -4.16 -7.63
CA GLN A 25 -2.92 -4.23 -8.87
C GLN A 25 -3.23 -2.85 -9.46
N HIS A 26 -3.52 -1.87 -8.60
CA HIS A 26 -3.76 -0.50 -9.02
C HIS A 26 -2.48 0.31 -9.25
N GLY A 27 -1.31 -0.27 -8.95
CA GLY A 27 -0.02 0.30 -9.28
C GLY A 27 0.47 1.39 -8.31
N GLU A 28 -0.20 1.58 -7.17
CA GLU A 28 0.29 2.50 -6.13
C GLU A 28 1.40 1.90 -5.27
N ALA A 29 1.57 0.57 -5.28
CA ALA A 29 2.68 -0.12 -4.65
C ALA A 29 3.38 -1.06 -5.63
N ALA A 30 4.72 -1.10 -5.60
CA ALA A 30 5.49 -2.10 -6.32
C ALA A 30 5.38 -3.48 -5.63
N CYS A 31 5.47 -3.49 -4.30
CA CYS A 31 5.17 -4.68 -3.50
C CYS A 31 4.75 -4.32 -2.08
N VAL A 32 4.13 -5.31 -1.42
CA VAL A 32 3.75 -5.27 -0.02
C VAL A 32 4.30 -6.54 0.64
N SER A 33 5.05 -6.38 1.73
CA SER A 33 5.37 -7.49 2.62
C SER A 33 4.38 -7.48 3.78
N VAL A 34 3.61 -8.56 3.92
CA VAL A 34 2.73 -8.78 5.06
C VAL A 34 3.53 -9.59 6.09
N LEU A 35 3.78 -8.99 7.25
CA LEU A 35 4.39 -9.71 8.36
C LEU A 35 3.34 -10.53 9.10
N GLY A 36 3.81 -11.48 9.91
CA GLY A 36 2.94 -12.25 10.79
C GLY A 36 2.14 -11.35 11.73
N GLU A 37 1.20 -11.95 12.45
CA GLU A 37 0.39 -11.21 13.40
C GLU A 37 1.26 -10.56 14.49
N VAL A 38 0.96 -9.31 14.82
CA VAL A 38 1.58 -8.49 15.85
C VAL A 38 0.52 -8.03 16.85
N GLN A 39 0.97 -7.63 18.02
CA GLN A 39 0.13 -6.99 19.04
C GLN A 39 0.50 -5.52 19.14
N SER A 40 -0.42 -4.65 18.74
CA SER A 40 -0.28 -3.20 18.87
C SER A 40 -0.82 -2.77 20.23
N VAL A 41 -0.06 -1.94 20.96
CA VAL A 41 -0.46 -1.39 22.26
C VAL A 41 -0.42 0.13 22.16
N TYR A 42 -1.53 0.81 22.41
CA TYR A 42 -1.65 2.25 22.23
C TYR A 42 -2.59 2.87 23.27
N ARG A 43 -2.66 4.21 23.31
CA ARG A 43 -3.61 4.93 24.15
C ARG A 43 -4.76 5.46 23.29
N TRP A 44 -5.98 5.13 23.67
CA TRP A 44 -7.20 5.65 23.04
C TRP A 44 -8.20 6.03 24.12
N GLU A 45 -8.83 7.21 23.97
CA GLU A 45 -9.83 7.72 24.93
C GLU A 45 -9.41 7.67 26.42
N GLY A 46 -8.11 7.81 26.68
CA GLY A 46 -7.55 7.79 28.04
C GLY A 46 -7.24 6.40 28.60
N ALA A 47 -7.59 5.32 27.90
CA ALA A 47 -7.26 3.95 28.26
C ALA A 47 -6.07 3.41 27.44
N ILE A 48 -5.40 2.39 27.98
CA ILE A 48 -4.41 1.61 27.22
C ILE A 48 -5.15 0.47 26.54
N GLU A 49 -5.12 0.47 25.21
CA GLU A 49 -5.77 -0.50 24.34
C GLU A 49 -4.75 -1.45 23.72
N GLN A 50 -5.24 -2.61 23.27
CA GLN A 50 -4.45 -3.61 22.58
C GLN A 50 -5.23 -4.18 21.39
N ALA A 51 -4.58 -4.29 20.23
CA ALA A 51 -5.18 -4.84 19.01
C ALA A 51 -4.26 -5.89 18.37
N ARG A 52 -4.86 -6.90 17.73
CA ARG A 52 -4.15 -7.90 16.93
C ARG A 52 -4.15 -7.44 15.48
N GLU A 53 -2.98 -7.32 14.88
CA GLU A 53 -2.82 -6.70 13.56
C GLU A 53 -1.76 -7.42 12.73
N HIS A 54 -1.67 -7.09 11.45
CA HIS A 54 -0.53 -7.38 10.60
C HIS A 54 0.23 -6.08 10.34
N GLN A 55 1.55 -6.11 10.48
CA GLN A 55 2.40 -5.04 9.96
C GLN A 55 2.64 -5.25 8.46
N LEU A 56 2.37 -4.22 7.68
CA LEU A 56 2.64 -4.16 6.25
C LEU A 56 3.83 -3.23 6.00
N ILE A 57 4.75 -3.69 5.14
CA ILE A 57 5.86 -2.90 4.62
C ILE A 57 5.68 -2.75 3.11
N VAL A 58 5.17 -1.61 2.70
CA VAL A 58 4.87 -1.26 1.30
C VAL A 58 6.07 -0.57 0.67
N LYS A 59 6.48 -0.99 -0.53
CA LYS A 59 7.54 -0.32 -1.30
C LYS A 59 6.89 0.39 -2.46
N THR A 60 7.11 1.69 -2.55
CA THR A 60 6.54 2.53 -3.59
C THR A 60 7.48 3.70 -3.90
N THR A 61 7.00 4.69 -4.63
CA THR A 61 7.69 5.93 -4.92
C THR A 61 6.98 7.10 -4.26
N LEU A 62 7.73 8.17 -3.97
CA LEU A 62 7.22 9.37 -3.32
C LEU A 62 6.02 9.97 -4.08
N ASP A 63 6.06 9.91 -5.42
CA ASP A 63 5.02 10.44 -6.31
C ASP A 63 3.69 9.65 -6.20
N MET A 64 3.73 8.41 -5.67
CA MET A 64 2.54 7.58 -5.46
C MET A 64 1.95 7.70 -4.05
N VAL A 65 2.61 8.39 -3.13
CA VAL A 65 2.19 8.45 -1.71
C VAL A 65 0.76 8.96 -1.56
N ASP A 66 0.36 9.99 -2.30
CA ASP A 66 -0.98 10.56 -2.20
C ASP A 66 -2.05 9.64 -2.79
N ALA A 67 -1.74 8.96 -3.91
CA ALA A 67 -2.62 7.98 -4.51
C ALA A 67 -2.81 6.77 -3.59
N LEU A 68 -1.71 6.27 -3.04
CA LEU A 68 -1.69 5.17 -2.09
C LEU A 68 -2.48 5.54 -0.82
N ARG A 69 -2.28 6.73 -0.25
CA ARG A 69 -3.01 7.20 0.94
C ARG A 69 -4.52 7.23 0.72
N ARG A 70 -4.98 7.70 -0.45
CA ARG A 70 -6.41 7.68 -0.81
C ARG A 70 -6.93 6.24 -0.91
N ARG A 71 -6.21 5.37 -1.62
CA ARG A 71 -6.60 3.95 -1.77
C ARG A 71 -6.65 3.23 -0.43
N VAL A 72 -5.71 3.51 0.46
CA VAL A 72 -5.72 2.99 1.83
C VAL A 72 -6.94 3.52 2.57
N GLY A 73 -7.22 4.83 2.55
CA GLY A 73 -8.42 5.38 3.19
C GLY A 73 -9.74 4.76 2.69
N ASP A 74 -9.83 4.43 1.41
CA ASP A 74 -11.03 3.82 0.83
C ASP A 74 -11.22 2.33 1.20
N LEU A 75 -10.12 1.60 1.42
CA LEU A 75 -10.13 0.15 1.61
C LEU A 75 -9.90 -0.29 3.06
N HIS A 76 -9.33 0.58 3.88
CA HIS A 76 -8.92 0.24 5.24
C HIS A 76 -10.12 0.26 6.19
N PRO A 77 -10.29 -0.73 7.08
CA PRO A 77 -11.43 -0.80 7.99
C PRO A 77 -11.40 0.25 9.10
N TYR A 78 -10.22 0.76 9.48
CA TYR A 78 -10.09 1.85 10.44
C TYR A 78 -10.19 3.22 9.77
N ASP A 79 -10.83 4.17 10.47
CA ASP A 79 -10.92 5.57 10.05
C ASP A 79 -9.56 6.28 10.00
N THR A 80 -8.63 5.87 10.87
CA THR A 80 -7.26 6.42 10.93
C THR A 80 -6.24 5.28 10.99
N PRO A 81 -5.89 4.68 9.85
CA PRO A 81 -4.84 3.66 9.80
C PRO A 81 -3.46 4.25 10.09
N GLU A 82 -2.55 3.42 10.58
CA GLU A 82 -1.13 3.75 10.50
C GLU A 82 -0.74 3.97 9.03
N PHE A 83 -0.06 5.09 8.76
CA PHE A 83 0.51 5.38 7.44
C PHE A 83 1.76 6.26 7.60
N LEU A 84 2.91 5.63 7.77
CA LEU A 84 4.19 6.32 7.94
C LEU A 84 5.05 6.22 6.68
N VAL A 85 5.57 7.35 6.20
CA VAL A 85 6.44 7.41 5.01
C VAL A 85 7.90 7.48 5.45
N LEU A 86 8.70 6.50 5.07
CA LEU A 86 10.13 6.40 5.36
C LEU A 86 10.93 6.58 4.07
N ARG A 87 11.89 7.52 4.07
CA ARG A 87 12.78 7.74 2.92
C ARG A 87 13.80 6.61 2.79
N VAL A 88 14.00 6.12 1.57
CA VAL A 88 15.04 5.12 1.27
C VAL A 88 16.34 5.86 1.00
N ALA A 89 17.35 5.65 1.85
CA ALA A 89 18.66 6.28 1.71
C ALA A 89 19.51 5.70 0.56
N GLY A 90 19.25 4.45 0.17
CA GLY A 90 19.97 3.72 -0.88
C GLY A 90 19.50 2.26 -0.97
N GLY A 91 20.00 1.52 -1.95
CA GLY A 91 19.61 0.13 -2.20
C GLY A 91 20.29 -0.44 -3.46
N GLU A 92 19.95 -1.67 -3.81
CA GLU A 92 20.42 -2.27 -5.07
C GLU A 92 19.73 -1.58 -6.26
N GLU A 93 20.52 -1.07 -7.20
CA GLU A 93 20.03 -0.17 -8.25
C GLU A 93 18.95 -0.80 -9.15
N ARG A 94 19.07 -2.08 -9.48
CA ARG A 94 18.06 -2.78 -10.30
C ARG A 94 16.76 -2.95 -9.54
N TYR A 95 16.81 -3.20 -8.23
CA TYR A 95 15.63 -3.28 -7.38
C TYR A 95 14.94 -1.92 -7.24
N LEU A 96 15.71 -0.84 -7.04
CA LEU A 96 15.15 0.51 -6.99
C LEU A 96 14.56 0.93 -8.35
N ALA A 97 15.20 0.54 -9.46
CA ALA A 97 14.64 0.74 -10.80
C ALA A 97 13.32 -0.02 -10.97
N TRP A 98 13.28 -1.29 -10.56
CA TRP A 98 12.06 -2.08 -10.60
C TRP A 98 10.92 -1.47 -9.78
N ILE A 99 11.18 -0.92 -8.58
CA ILE A 99 10.15 -0.21 -7.80
C ILE A 99 9.56 0.95 -8.62
N ARG A 100 10.41 1.75 -9.27
CA ARG A 100 9.96 2.88 -10.09
C ARG A 100 9.11 2.44 -11.28
N ASP A 101 9.52 1.37 -11.95
CA ASP A 101 8.84 0.85 -13.14
C ASP A 101 7.52 0.15 -12.80
N ALA A 102 7.45 -0.52 -11.65
CA ALA A 102 6.27 -1.26 -11.21
C ALA A 102 5.16 -0.34 -10.68
N THR A 103 5.49 0.89 -10.29
CA THR A 103 4.49 1.89 -9.87
C THR A 103 4.00 2.75 -11.03
N VAL A 104 2.70 3.01 -11.10
CA VAL A 104 2.08 3.72 -12.23
C VAL A 104 1.19 4.86 -11.75
N SER A 105 1.64 6.11 -11.91
CA SER A 105 0.77 7.26 -11.69
C SER A 105 -0.15 7.47 -12.90
N GLY A 106 -1.46 7.28 -12.70
CA GLY A 106 -2.49 7.76 -13.64
C GLY A 106 -2.56 7.13 -15.04
N ARG A 107 -1.95 5.95 -15.29
CA ARG A 107 -1.97 5.31 -16.63
C ARG A 107 -3.04 4.22 -16.83
N LEU A 108 -3.85 3.90 -15.81
CA LEU A 108 -4.85 2.83 -15.94
C LEU A 108 -6.18 3.25 -16.58
N THR A 109 -6.43 4.55 -16.78
CA THR A 109 -7.65 4.99 -17.49
C THR A 109 -7.65 4.64 -18.99
N GLU A 110 -6.52 4.25 -19.58
CA GLU A 110 -6.43 3.92 -21.01
C GLU A 110 -6.47 2.42 -21.31
N THR A 111 -6.00 1.56 -20.39
CA THR A 111 -5.98 0.10 -20.60
C THR A 111 -7.35 -0.55 -20.39
N GLU A 112 -8.20 -0.02 -19.51
CA GLU A 112 -9.58 -0.52 -19.35
C GLU A 112 -10.46 -0.17 -20.57
N GLY A 113 -10.25 1.01 -21.17
CA GLY A 113 -10.94 1.41 -22.41
C GLY A 113 -10.53 0.62 -23.66
N ARG A 114 -9.33 0.03 -23.67
CA ARG A 114 -8.86 -0.81 -24.79
C ARG A 114 -9.33 -2.26 -24.69
N ALA A 115 -9.50 -2.79 -23.47
CA ALA A 115 -10.06 -4.11 -23.24
C ALA A 115 -11.57 -4.17 -23.59
N GLN A 116 -12.37 -3.18 -23.17
CA GLN A 116 -13.81 -3.14 -23.51
C GLN A 116 -14.08 -2.94 -25.01
N LYS A 117 -13.19 -2.26 -25.75
CA LYS A 117 -13.35 -2.06 -27.19
C LYS A 117 -12.95 -3.27 -28.04
N ALA A 118 -12.24 -4.24 -27.45
CA ALA A 118 -11.86 -5.50 -28.10
C ALA A 118 -12.93 -6.60 -27.92
N GLU A 119 -13.76 -6.53 -26.88
CA GLU A 119 -14.88 -7.46 -26.66
C GLU A 119 -16.19 -7.03 -27.35
N ALA A 120 -16.25 -5.79 -27.84
CA ALA A 120 -17.41 -5.24 -28.56
C ALA A 120 -17.27 -5.29 -30.11
N LYS A 121 -16.33 -6.08 -30.63
CA LYS A 121 -16.14 -6.30 -32.08
C LYS A 121 -16.04 -7.78 -32.40
#